data_AF-A0A843GW06-F1
#
_entry.id   AF-A0A843GW06-F1
#
_cell.length_a   1.000
_cell.length_b   1.000
_cell.length_c   1.000
_cell.angle_alpha   90.00
_cell.angle_beta   90.00
_cell.angle_gamma   90.00
#
_symmetry.space_group_name_H-M   'P 1'
#
loop_
_entity.id
_entity.type
_entity.pdbx_description
1 polymer ?
#
loop_
_entity_poly.entity_id
_entity_poly.type
_entity_poly.pdbx_seq_one_letter_code
_entity_poly.pdbx_strand_id
1 'polypeptide(L)'
;MVEDIKIDINKRWHDDVTGRFIPKPENVDEKGRILAYHATKNNFSNFQMGDIGFHFGTEEQANNRVRENRIIKKAIIHIKNPLYMEDRASWNVEPEMIIKLENMGIANHEEAQQLLSKYKDDDHIGYNSSANKMMRDFLESKGYDGIVYKNKYEGEGLTYIAFHNEQIEKIGG
;
A
#
# COMPACT_ATOMS: atom_id res chain seq x y z
N MET A 1 -25.30 6.64 18.74
CA MET A 1 -25.58 6.57 17.29
C MET A 1 -24.22 6.65 16.61
N VAL A 2 -23.82 5.58 15.92
CA VAL A 2 -22.56 5.58 15.17
C VAL A 2 -22.84 6.38 13.91
N GLU A 3 -22.24 7.55 13.77
CA GLU A 3 -22.36 8.32 12.53
C GLU A 3 -21.68 7.53 11.42
N ASP A 4 -22.46 7.13 10.42
CA ASP A 4 -21.94 6.60 9.18
C ASP A 4 -21.01 7.66 8.58
N ILE A 5 -19.70 7.39 8.64
CA ILE A 5 -18.69 8.16 7.91
C ILE A 5 -19.06 8.04 6.44
N LYS A 6 -19.76 9.05 5.91
CA LYS A 6 -19.98 9.21 4.48
C LYS A 6 -18.60 9.29 3.83
N ILE A 7 -18.20 8.19 3.19
CA ILE A 7 -17.06 8.19 2.28
C ILE A 7 -17.39 9.24 1.23
N ASP A 8 -16.66 10.35 1.25
CA ASP A 8 -16.80 11.38 0.24
C ASP A 8 -16.22 10.82 -1.06
N ILE A 9 -17.09 10.24 -1.89
CA ILE A 9 -16.76 9.74 -3.23
C ILE A 9 -16.20 10.84 -4.16
N ASN A 10 -16.25 12.11 -3.73
CA ASN A 10 -15.67 13.26 -4.42
C ASN A 10 -14.38 13.78 -3.77
N LYS A 11 -13.85 13.16 -2.70
CA LYS A 11 -12.46 13.38 -2.29
C LYS A 11 -11.57 12.87 -3.42
N ARG A 12 -11.10 13.83 -4.21
CA ARG A 12 -10.35 13.63 -5.43
C ARG A 12 -9.09 12.81 -5.13
N TRP A 13 -8.83 11.79 -5.96
CA TRP A 13 -7.58 11.03 -5.92
C TRP A 13 -6.50 11.96 -6.47
N HIS A 14 -5.50 12.28 -5.66
CA HIS A 14 -4.39 13.14 -6.04
C HIS A 14 -3.09 12.41 -5.77
N ASP A 15 -2.17 12.48 -6.72
CA ASP A 15 -0.79 12.16 -6.49
C ASP A 15 -0.23 13.20 -5.51
N ASP A 16 0.04 12.78 -4.27
CA ASP A 16 0.56 13.67 -3.23
C ASP A 16 1.96 14.22 -3.57
N VAL A 17 2.70 13.56 -4.47
CA VAL A 17 4.03 13.97 -4.93
C VAL A 17 3.93 15.02 -6.04
N THR A 18 3.04 14.82 -7.02
CA THR A 18 2.96 15.71 -8.20
C THR A 18 1.80 16.69 -8.17
N GLY A 19 0.91 16.57 -7.18
CA GLY A 19 -0.37 17.29 -7.10
C GLY A 19 -1.35 16.93 -8.22
N ARG A 20 -1.00 15.98 -9.09
CA ARG A 20 -1.80 15.63 -10.26
C ARG A 20 -3.04 14.85 -9.83
N PHE A 21 -4.15 15.14 -10.51
CA PHE A 21 -5.35 14.33 -10.38
C PHE A 21 -5.09 12.93 -10.93
N ILE A 22 -5.41 11.91 -10.14
CA ILE A 22 -5.48 10.52 -10.59
C ILE A 22 -6.96 10.23 -10.82
N PRO A 23 -7.39 9.80 -12.02
CA PRO A 23 -8.76 9.38 -12.21
C PRO A 23 -9.07 8.17 -11.32
N LYS A 24 -10.33 8.06 -10.88
CA LYS A 24 -10.79 6.89 -10.12
C LYS A 24 -10.42 5.62 -10.89
N PRO A 25 -9.71 4.66 -10.28
CA PRO A 25 -9.27 3.47 -11.01
C PRO A 25 -10.48 2.61 -11.39
N GLU A 26 -10.41 1.98 -12.56
CA GLU A 26 -11.52 1.16 -13.11
C GLU A 26 -11.91 -0.02 -12.22
N ASN A 27 -10.98 -0.49 -11.40
CA ASN A 27 -11.20 -1.61 -10.48
C ASN A 27 -11.80 -1.19 -9.13
N VAL A 28 -12.23 0.07 -8.96
CA VAL A 28 -12.85 0.58 -7.74
C VAL A 28 -14.36 0.76 -7.94
N ASP A 29 -15.16 0.06 -7.14
CA ASP A 29 -16.62 0.18 -7.22
C ASP A 29 -17.17 1.44 -6.55
N GLU A 30 -18.49 1.63 -6.59
CA GLU A 30 -19.18 2.79 -6.01
C GLU A 30 -19.02 2.92 -4.49
N LYS A 31 -18.68 1.82 -3.80
CA LYS A 31 -18.45 1.76 -2.35
C LYS A 31 -16.97 1.95 -1.98
N GLY A 32 -16.10 2.20 -2.95
CA GLY A 32 -14.66 2.32 -2.73
C GLY A 32 -13.95 0.97 -2.56
N ARG A 33 -14.60 -0.14 -2.90
CA ARG A 33 -14.00 -1.48 -2.84
C ARG A 33 -13.15 -1.72 -4.07
N ILE A 34 -11.92 -2.17 -3.85
CA ILE A 34 -10.91 -2.30 -4.90
C ILE A 34 -10.78 -3.77 -5.27
N LEU A 35 -11.18 -4.16 -6.48
CA LEU A 35 -10.90 -5.50 -6.98
C LEU A 35 -9.43 -5.62 -7.41
N ALA A 36 -8.65 -6.48 -6.77
CA ALA A 36 -7.23 -6.60 -7.07
C ALA A 36 -6.72 -8.04 -6.96
N TYR A 37 -5.49 -8.24 -7.45
CA TYR A 37 -4.91 -9.55 -7.69
C TYR A 37 -3.52 -9.66 -7.08
N HIS A 38 -3.21 -10.83 -6.54
CA HIS A 38 -1.91 -11.16 -5.96
C HIS A 38 -1.37 -12.45 -6.55
N ALA A 39 -0.13 -12.44 -7.02
CA ALA A 39 0.56 -13.63 -7.51
C ALA A 39 1.44 -14.24 -6.43
N THR A 40 1.30 -15.54 -6.23
CA THR A 40 2.10 -16.31 -5.27
C THR A 40 2.47 -17.68 -5.83
N LYS A 41 3.48 -18.33 -5.27
CA LYS A 41 3.81 -19.75 -5.57
C LYS A 41 3.19 -20.72 -4.55
N ASN A 42 2.70 -20.22 -3.43
CA ASN A 42 2.24 -21.02 -2.31
C ASN A 42 0.74 -20.82 -2.08
N ASN A 43 0.04 -21.88 -1.70
CA ASN A 43 -1.31 -21.73 -1.20
C ASN A 43 -1.27 -21.36 0.29
N PHE A 44 -2.06 -20.37 0.68
CA PHE A 44 -2.16 -19.89 2.05
C PHE A 44 -3.53 -19.27 2.30
N SER A 45 -3.92 -19.25 3.57
CA SER A 45 -5.19 -18.70 4.01
C SER A 45 -5.10 -17.26 4.47
N ASN A 46 -3.94 -16.77 4.94
CA ASN A 46 -3.74 -15.40 5.42
C ASN A 46 -2.47 -14.76 4.87
N PHE A 47 -2.52 -13.45 4.61
CA PHE A 47 -1.33 -12.69 4.23
C PHE A 47 -0.53 -12.37 5.50
N GLN A 48 0.70 -12.87 5.57
CA GLN A 48 1.58 -12.74 6.75
C GLN A 48 3.03 -12.38 6.37
N MET A 49 3.32 -12.31 5.07
CA MET A 49 4.62 -11.99 4.51
C MET A 49 4.44 -10.87 3.47
N GLY A 50 5.39 -9.94 3.46
CA GLY A 50 5.37 -8.69 2.71
C GLY A 50 6.53 -7.81 3.16
N ASP A 51 6.57 -6.58 2.71
CA ASP A 51 7.48 -5.52 3.20
C ASP A 51 6.71 -4.57 4.12
N ILE A 52 6.50 -3.30 3.80
CA ILE A 52 5.60 -2.45 4.59
C ILE A 52 4.16 -2.96 4.61
N GLY A 53 3.73 -3.78 3.63
CA GLY A 53 2.41 -4.38 3.64
C GLY A 53 2.20 -5.47 2.59
N PHE A 54 0.95 -5.62 2.15
CA PHE A 54 0.54 -6.66 1.21
C PHE A 54 0.20 -6.06 -0.15
N HIS A 55 0.93 -6.49 -1.17
CA HIS A 55 0.84 -5.95 -2.53
C HIS A 55 -0.26 -6.62 -3.36
N PHE A 56 -1.07 -5.79 -3.99
CA PHE A 56 -2.09 -6.19 -4.96
C PHE A 56 -2.06 -5.28 -6.17
N GLY A 57 -2.19 -5.86 -7.35
CA GLY A 57 -2.21 -5.13 -8.62
C GLY A 57 -3.38 -5.52 -9.49
N THR A 58 -3.29 -5.12 -10.75
CA THR A 58 -4.18 -5.63 -11.80
C THR A 58 -3.93 -7.11 -12.05
N GLU A 59 -4.88 -7.78 -12.71
CA GLU A 59 -4.71 -9.17 -13.14
C GLU A 59 -3.49 -9.33 -14.06
N GLU A 60 -3.26 -8.36 -14.94
CA GLU A 60 -2.06 -8.32 -15.79
C GLU A 60 -0.77 -8.25 -14.97
N GLN A 61 -0.69 -7.32 -14.01
CA GLN A 61 0.48 -7.18 -13.12
C GLN A 61 0.78 -8.48 -12.35
N ALA A 62 -0.27 -9.10 -11.78
CA ALA A 62 -0.12 -10.37 -11.09
C ALA A 62 0.37 -11.47 -12.04
N ASN A 63 -0.15 -11.52 -13.27
CA ASN A 63 0.33 -12.47 -14.27
C ASN A 63 1.78 -12.21 -14.68
N ASN A 64 2.22 -10.98 -14.84
CA ASN A 64 3.59 -10.69 -15.29
C ASN A 64 4.67 -10.98 -14.22
N ARG A 65 4.29 -10.98 -12.93
CA ARG A 65 5.22 -11.13 -11.81
C ARG A 65 5.89 -12.50 -11.66
N VAL A 66 5.17 -13.61 -11.89
CA VAL A 66 5.65 -14.97 -11.55
C VAL A 66 5.57 -15.93 -12.73
N ARG A 67 6.63 -16.06 -13.54
CA ARG A 67 6.61 -16.78 -14.83
C ARG A 67 6.10 -18.23 -14.83
N GLU A 68 6.27 -18.99 -13.75
CA GLU A 68 5.91 -20.42 -13.67
C GLU A 68 5.25 -20.78 -12.32
N ASN A 69 4.29 -21.72 -12.35
CA ASN A 69 3.56 -22.26 -11.18
C ASN A 69 2.91 -21.19 -10.28
N ARG A 70 2.42 -20.09 -10.88
CA ARG A 70 1.77 -19.01 -10.15
C ARG A 70 0.32 -19.36 -9.81
N ILE A 71 -0.05 -19.07 -8.57
CA ILE A 71 -1.43 -19.02 -8.11
C ILE A 71 -1.81 -17.55 -8.07
N ILE A 72 -2.84 -17.19 -8.82
CA ILE A 72 -3.43 -15.85 -8.78
C ILE A 72 -4.55 -15.86 -7.73
N LYS A 73 -4.35 -15.11 -6.65
CA LYS A 73 -5.37 -14.89 -5.62
C LYS A 73 -6.11 -13.59 -5.93
N LYS A 74 -7.44 -13.68 -6.02
CA LYS A 74 -8.34 -12.53 -6.22
C LYS A 74 -8.85 -12.03 -4.87
N ALA A 75 -8.86 -10.72 -4.67
CA ALA A 75 -9.33 -10.12 -3.43
C ALA A 75 -10.03 -8.78 -3.67
N ILE A 76 -10.94 -8.44 -2.76
CA ILE A 76 -11.42 -7.08 -2.55
C ILE A 76 -10.55 -6.43 -1.47
N ILE A 77 -9.96 -5.29 -1.80
CA ILE A 77 -9.11 -4.50 -0.91
C ILE A 77 -9.90 -3.28 -0.42
N HIS A 78 -9.80 -3.04 0.89
CA HIS A 78 -10.48 -1.97 1.61
C HIS A 78 -9.45 -0.95 2.10
N ILE A 79 -9.05 -0.03 1.22
CA ILE A 79 -8.19 1.12 1.50
C ILE A 79 -9.02 2.38 1.24
N LYS A 80 -9.16 3.24 2.25
CA LYS A 80 -10.06 4.41 2.21
C LYS A 80 -9.32 5.71 2.00
N ASN A 81 -8.12 5.84 2.56
CA ASN A 81 -7.28 7.03 2.46
C ASN A 81 -5.83 6.60 2.18
N PRO A 82 -5.52 6.17 0.95
CA PRO A 82 -4.15 5.79 0.60
C PRO A 82 -3.24 7.00 0.53
N LEU A 83 -1.98 6.78 0.86
CA LEU A 83 -0.88 7.65 0.46
C LEU A 83 -0.48 7.34 -0.99
N TYR A 84 -0.38 8.34 -1.86
CA TYR A 84 0.13 8.15 -3.22
C TYR A 84 1.62 8.41 -3.30
N MET A 85 2.36 7.49 -3.91
CA MET A 85 3.80 7.59 -4.05
C MET A 85 4.30 7.03 -5.37
N GLU A 86 5.51 7.43 -5.77
CA GLU A 86 6.20 6.76 -6.86
C GLU A 86 6.59 5.31 -6.49
N ASP A 87 6.70 4.45 -7.50
CA ASP A 87 7.27 3.10 -7.34
C ASP A 87 8.72 3.19 -6.84
N ARG A 88 8.98 2.56 -5.69
CA ARG A 88 10.29 2.54 -5.00
C ARG A 88 11.10 1.26 -5.24
N ALA A 89 10.60 0.31 -6.03
CA ALA A 89 11.16 -1.04 -6.23
C ALA A 89 11.23 -1.93 -4.96
N SER A 90 11.63 -1.37 -3.81
CA SER A 90 11.50 -1.95 -2.47
C SER A 90 10.58 -1.08 -1.63
N TRP A 91 9.65 -1.70 -0.91
CA TRP A 91 8.82 -1.02 0.09
C TRP A 91 9.20 -1.41 1.51
N ASN A 92 10.35 -2.06 1.74
CA ASN A 92 10.92 -2.01 3.08
C ASN A 92 11.28 -0.56 3.41
N VAL A 93 11.11 -0.21 4.67
CA VAL A 93 11.47 1.12 5.15
C VAL A 93 12.97 1.27 5.06
N GLU A 94 13.37 2.33 4.37
CA GLU A 94 14.75 2.78 4.22
C GLU A 94 14.78 4.28 4.59
N PRO A 95 15.93 4.85 5.02
CA PRO A 95 16.05 6.26 5.37
C PRO A 95 15.52 7.22 4.28
N GLU A 96 15.67 6.89 2.99
CA GLU A 96 15.16 7.71 1.90
C GLU A 96 13.63 7.83 1.90
N MET A 97 12.90 6.83 2.40
CA MET A 97 11.45 6.92 2.56
C MET A 97 11.08 8.01 3.56
N ILE A 98 11.80 8.06 4.69
CA ILE A 98 11.55 9.03 5.75
C ILE A 98 11.84 10.45 5.24
N ILE A 99 12.98 10.65 4.57
CA ILE A 99 13.35 11.93 3.96
C ILE A 99 12.31 12.36 2.91
N LYS A 100 11.79 11.41 2.12
CA LYS A 100 10.74 11.70 1.14
C LYS A 100 9.44 12.16 1.81
N LEU A 101 9.01 11.50 2.88
CA LEU A 101 7.82 11.91 3.65
C LEU A 101 7.98 13.30 4.27
N GLU A 102 9.19 13.67 4.70
CA GLU A 102 9.51 15.02 5.15
C GLU A 102 9.38 16.04 4.01
N ASN A 103 9.98 15.76 2.85
CA ASN A 103 9.89 16.64 1.67
C ASN A 103 8.46 16.81 1.14
N MET A 104 7.60 15.81 1.34
CA MET A 104 6.17 15.87 1.01
C MET A 104 5.35 16.64 2.07
N GLY A 105 5.95 17.01 3.21
CA GLY A 105 5.25 17.64 4.32
C GLY A 105 4.33 16.69 5.11
N ILE A 106 4.44 15.38 4.88
CA ILE A 106 3.70 14.36 5.64
C ILE A 106 4.32 14.20 7.02
N ALA A 107 5.65 14.13 7.06
CA ALA A 107 6.43 14.29 8.29
C ALA A 107 6.90 15.74 8.39
N ASN A 108 6.85 16.31 9.58
CA ASN A 108 7.66 17.50 9.86
C ASN A 108 9.12 17.07 10.20
N HIS A 109 10.01 18.06 10.30
CA HIS A 109 11.43 17.79 10.57
C HIS A 109 11.68 16.99 11.85
N GLU A 110 10.97 17.31 12.93
CA GLU A 110 11.14 16.61 14.21
C GLU A 110 10.68 15.14 14.11
N GLU A 111 9.54 14.89 13.47
CA GLU A 111 9.02 13.54 13.24
C GLU A 111 9.99 12.73 12.36
N ALA A 112 10.53 13.34 11.31
CA ALA A 112 11.53 12.69 10.45
C ALA A 112 12.79 12.31 11.24
N GLN A 113 13.33 13.20 12.07
CA GLN A 113 14.47 12.89 12.94
C GLN A 113 14.14 11.79 13.95
N GLN A 114 12.91 11.78 14.51
CA GLN A 114 12.48 10.72 15.42
C GLN A 114 12.40 9.36 14.71
N LEU A 115 11.86 9.30 13.50
CA LEU A 115 11.80 8.08 12.69
C LEU A 115 13.20 7.58 12.34
N LEU A 116 14.09 8.47 11.89
CA LEU A 116 15.48 8.14 11.59
C LEU A 116 16.23 7.61 12.82
N SER A 117 16.00 8.18 14.00
CA SER A 117 16.65 7.70 15.24
C SER A 117 16.15 6.32 15.71
N LYS A 118 14.92 5.96 15.35
CA LYS A 118 14.32 4.65 15.68
C LYS A 118 14.62 3.59 14.63
N TYR A 119 15.00 4.00 13.42
CA TYR A 119 15.33 3.10 12.33
C TYR A 119 16.57 2.26 12.69
N LYS A 120 16.53 0.96 12.36
CA LYS A 120 17.61 0.02 12.62
C LYS A 120 17.83 -0.87 11.41
N ASP A 121 19.05 -0.85 10.87
CA ASP A 121 19.44 -1.65 9.71
C ASP A 121 19.36 -3.16 9.96
N ASP A 122 19.46 -3.63 11.20
CA ASP A 122 19.46 -5.05 11.53
C ASP A 122 18.06 -5.70 11.51
N ASP A 123 16.99 -4.91 11.49
CA ASP A 123 15.59 -5.38 11.51
C ASP A 123 14.67 -4.46 10.68
N HIS A 124 15.03 -4.24 9.41
CA HIS A 124 14.24 -3.45 8.45
C HIS A 124 13.46 -4.29 7.43
N ILE A 125 13.84 -5.56 7.22
CA ILE A 125 13.28 -6.40 6.15
C ILE A 125 12.05 -7.18 6.62
N GLY A 126 10.97 -7.06 5.85
CA GLY A 126 9.80 -7.91 5.96
C GLY A 126 8.68 -7.34 6.84
N TYR A 127 7.47 -7.85 6.65
CA TYR A 127 6.24 -7.33 7.26
C TYR A 127 6.30 -7.09 8.77
N ASN A 128 6.96 -7.99 9.50
CA ASN A 128 7.03 -7.93 10.95
C ASN A 128 8.22 -7.15 11.51
N SER A 129 9.08 -6.60 10.65
CA SER A 129 10.26 -5.83 11.04
C SER A 129 9.85 -4.59 11.85
N SER A 130 10.69 -4.19 12.79
CA SER A 130 10.44 -3.00 13.61
C SER A 130 10.34 -1.73 12.76
N ALA A 131 11.14 -1.61 11.69
CA ALA A 131 11.08 -0.47 10.78
C ALA A 131 9.74 -0.41 10.03
N ASN A 132 9.27 -1.52 9.45
CA ASN A 132 8.02 -1.57 8.69
C ASN A 132 6.80 -1.34 9.59
N LYS A 133 6.81 -1.88 10.83
CA LYS A 133 5.76 -1.60 11.82
C LYS A 133 5.71 -0.13 12.19
N MET A 134 6.87 0.46 12.54
CA MET A 134 6.98 1.87 12.90
C MET A 134 6.44 2.77 11.79
N MET A 135 6.77 2.47 10.52
CA MET A 135 6.31 3.29 9.41
C MET A 135 4.80 3.15 9.17
N ARG A 136 4.23 1.93 9.29
CA ARG A 136 2.76 1.77 9.24
C ARG A 136 2.10 2.59 10.33
N ASP A 137 2.54 2.46 11.59
CA ASP A 137 1.98 3.21 12.73
C ASP A 137 2.09 4.73 12.50
N PHE A 138 3.20 5.20 11.93
CA PHE A 138 3.39 6.60 11.59
C PHE A 138 2.41 7.06 10.51
N LEU A 139 2.31 6.35 9.38
CA LEU A 139 1.41 6.69 8.29
C LEU A 139 -0.07 6.65 8.74
N GLU A 140 -0.43 5.69 9.57
CA GLU A 140 -1.76 5.60 10.20
C GLU A 140 -2.03 6.77 11.15
N SER A 141 -1.04 7.22 11.92
CA SER A 141 -1.16 8.43 12.74
C SER A 141 -1.39 9.70 11.91
N LYS A 142 -0.97 9.69 10.64
CA LYS A 142 -1.25 10.74 9.64
C LYS A 142 -2.58 10.55 8.92
N GLY A 143 -3.31 9.48 9.22
CA GLY A 143 -4.61 9.15 8.65
C GLY A 143 -4.57 8.32 7.38
N TYR A 144 -3.41 7.79 6.98
CA TYR A 144 -3.30 6.91 5.82
C TYR A 144 -3.51 5.46 6.21
N ASP A 145 -4.25 4.69 5.41
CA ASP A 145 -4.52 3.27 5.65
C ASP A 145 -3.96 2.34 4.57
N GLY A 146 -3.12 2.87 3.69
CA GLY A 146 -2.45 2.08 2.67
C GLY A 146 -1.60 2.95 1.75
N ILE A 147 -1.00 2.33 0.74
CA ILE A 147 -0.23 3.04 -0.28
C ILE A 147 -0.75 2.67 -1.67
N VAL A 148 -0.80 3.66 -2.55
CA VAL A 148 -1.11 3.46 -3.98
C VAL A 148 0.01 4.02 -4.83
N TYR A 149 0.45 3.25 -5.82
CA TYR A 149 1.49 3.68 -6.74
C TYR A 149 1.27 3.11 -8.14
N LYS A 150 1.85 3.77 -9.15
CA LYS A 150 1.90 3.23 -10.51
C LYS A 150 3.14 2.33 -10.65
N ASN A 151 2.91 1.03 -10.81
CA ASN A 151 3.98 0.05 -11.05
C ASN A 151 4.68 0.34 -12.38
N LYS A 152 6.02 0.32 -12.38
CA LYS A 152 6.82 0.61 -13.58
C LYS A 152 7.29 -0.63 -14.35
N TYR A 153 7.08 -1.81 -13.81
CA TYR A 153 7.74 -3.04 -14.26
C TYR A 153 6.78 -4.15 -14.69
N GLU A 154 5.62 -4.25 -14.04
CA GLU A 154 4.75 -5.44 -14.14
C GLU A 154 3.53 -5.22 -15.05
N GLY A 155 3.32 -4.02 -15.60
CA GLY A 155 2.21 -3.70 -16.50
C GLY A 155 1.44 -2.45 -16.07
N GLU A 156 0.39 -2.12 -16.82
CA GLU A 156 -0.39 -0.90 -16.58
C GLU A 156 -1.34 -1.04 -15.39
N GLY A 157 -1.78 0.12 -14.88
CA GLY A 157 -2.68 0.23 -13.74
C GLY A 157 -1.98 0.53 -12.41
N LEU A 158 -2.79 0.63 -11.35
CA LEU A 158 -2.30 0.94 -10.01
C LEU A 158 -2.01 -0.33 -9.22
N THR A 159 -1.00 -0.23 -8.37
CA THR A 159 -0.70 -1.20 -7.32
C THR A 159 -1.09 -0.60 -5.97
N TYR A 160 -1.61 -1.47 -5.12
CA TYR A 160 -2.15 -1.18 -3.81
C TYR A 160 -1.34 -1.95 -2.77
N ILE A 161 -0.96 -1.27 -1.69
CA ILE A 161 -0.36 -1.89 -0.51
C ILE A 161 -1.36 -1.74 0.64
N ALA A 162 -1.97 -2.85 1.04
CA ALA A 162 -2.75 -2.90 2.26
C ALA A 162 -1.80 -3.08 3.46
N PHE A 163 -1.94 -2.24 4.48
CA PHE A 163 -1.12 -2.30 5.68
C PHE A 163 -1.46 -3.50 6.57
N HIS A 164 -2.73 -3.90 6.61
CA HIS A 164 -3.19 -4.97 7.49
C HIS A 164 -4.05 -5.99 6.75
N ASN A 165 -4.11 -7.23 7.28
CA ASN A 165 -4.82 -8.33 6.64
C ASN A 165 -6.36 -8.15 6.70
N GLU A 166 -6.85 -7.40 7.68
CA GLU A 166 -8.27 -7.03 7.87
C GLU A 166 -8.81 -6.18 6.71
N GLN A 167 -7.92 -5.55 5.94
CA GLN A 167 -8.28 -4.80 4.73
C GLN A 167 -8.50 -5.70 3.52
N ILE A 168 -8.32 -7.02 3.64
CA ILE A 168 -8.28 -7.96 2.52
C ILE A 168 -9.42 -8.98 2.65
N GLU A 169 -10.41 -8.85 1.77
CA GLU A 169 -11.50 -9.80 1.61
C GLU A 169 -11.20 -10.73 0.41
N LYS A 170 -10.96 -12.01 0.67
CA LYS A 170 -10.61 -12.99 -0.38
C LYS A 170 -11.86 -13.40 -1.17
N ILE A 171 -11.77 -13.49 -2.49
CA ILE A 171 -12.88 -13.96 -3.35
C ILE A 171 -12.55 -15.36 -3.86
N GLY A 172 -13.25 -16.38 -3.34
CA GLY A 172 -13.09 -17.78 -3.75
C GLY A 172 -11.83 -18.42 -3.14
N GLY A 173 -12.01 -19.62 -2.56
CA GLY A 173 -10.94 -20.47 -2.03
C GLY A 173 -10.76 -21.71 -2.87
#